data_AF-A0A1H9I5K4-F1
#
_entry.id   AF-A0A1H9I5K4-F1
#
_cell.length_a   1.000
_cell.length_b   1.000
_cell.length_c   1.000
_cell.angle_alpha   90.00
_cell.angle_beta   90.00
_cell.angle_gamma   90.00
#
_symmetry.space_group_name_H-M   'P 1'
#
loop_
_entity.id
_entity.type
_entity.pdbx_description
1 polymer ?
#
loop_
_entity_poly.entity_id
_entity_poly.type
_entity_poly.pdbx_seq_one_letter_code
_entity_poly.pdbx_strand_id
1 'polypeptide(L)' 'MRAYVLALVAVASLGGCASEQWYGAGQLWQRQECNKMLDAQQRSRCVASTSSSYEQYQRQRQATEGAQ' A
#
# COMPACT_ATOMS: atom_id res chain seq x y z
N MET A 1 18.29 -14.42 29.68
CA MET A 1 17.79 -13.11 29.22
C MET A 1 18.29 -12.73 27.83
N ARG A 2 19.61 -12.73 27.54
CA ARG A 2 20.15 -12.40 26.19
C ARG A 2 19.56 -13.23 25.03
N ALA A 3 19.39 -14.54 25.23
CA ALA A 3 18.80 -15.43 24.22
C ALA A 3 17.33 -15.10 23.90
N TYR A 4 16.57 -14.59 24.89
CA TYR A 4 15.16 -14.24 24.73
C TYR A 4 14.99 -12.93 23.95
N VAL A 5 15.90 -11.98 24.17
CA VAL A 5 15.95 -10.72 23.42
C VAL A 5 16.27 -10.99 21.94
N LEU A 6 17.21 -11.89 21.65
CA LEU A 6 17.56 -12.26 20.28
C LEU A 6 16.40 -12.95 19.55
N ALA A 7 15.64 -13.81 20.23
CA ALA A 7 14.46 -14.46 19.66
C ALA A 7 13.33 -13.46 19.33
N LEU A 8 13.13 -12.44 20.18
CA LEU A 8 12.13 -11.40 19.93
C LEU A 8 12.50 -10.49 18.74
N VAL A 9 13.79 -10.16 18.59
CA VAL A 9 14.27 -9.38 17.43
C VAL A 9 14.11 -10.14 16.12
N ALA A 10 14.35 -11.46 16.12
CA ALA A 10 14.19 -12.31 14.95
C ALA A 10 12.72 -12.48 14.49
N VAL A 11 11.76 -12.42 15.42
CA VAL A 11 10.33 -12.45 15.08
C VAL A 11 9.86 -11.10 14.53
N ALA A 12 10.39 -9.99 15.06
CA ALA A 12 10.02 -8.65 14.59
C ALA A 12 10.52 -8.36 13.17
N SER A 13 11.67 -8.91 12.75
CA SER A 13 12.20 -8.74 11.40
C SER A 13 11.38 -9.46 10.30
N LEU A 14 10.52 -10.42 10.66
CA LEU A 14 9.60 -11.07 9.70
C LEU A 14 8.39 -10.18 9.35
N GLY A 15 8.06 -9.18 10.16
CA GLY A 15 6.96 -8.25 9.92
C GLY A 15 7.23 -7.19 8.83
N GLY A 16 8.50 -6.99 8.45
CA GLY A 16 8.91 -5.98 7.46
C GLY A 16 8.59 -6.34 6.01
N CYS A 17 8.37 -7.62 5.68
CA CYS A 17 8.02 -8.05 4.32
C CYS A 17 6.50 -8.04 4.05
N ALA A 18 5.66 -7.89 5.08
CA ALA A 18 4.20 -7.94 4.96
C ALA A 18 3.54 -6.57 4.72
N SER A 19 4.30 -5.48 4.84
CA SER A 19 3.80 -4.12 4.68
C SER A 19 3.34 -3.82 3.25
N GLU A 20 3.90 -4.52 2.27
CA GLU A 20 3.72 -4.25 0.84
C GLU A 20 2.39 -4.75 0.29
N GLN A 21 1.93 -5.91 0.77
CA GLN A 21 0.75 -6.56 0.22
C GLN A 21 -0.56 -5.93 0.74
N TRP A 22 -0.53 -5.35 1.93
CA TRP A 22 -1.73 -4.80 2.56
C TRP A 22 -2.08 -3.39 2.06
N TYR A 23 -1.07 -2.54 1.84
CA TYR A 23 -1.29 -1.18 1.31
C TYR A 23 -1.82 -1.20 -0.14
N GLY A 24 -1.30 -2.08 -0.98
CA GLY A 24 -1.80 -2.27 -2.35
C GLY A 24 -3.25 -2.76 -2.39
N ALA A 25 -3.63 -3.64 -1.45
CA ALA A 25 -4.98 -4.17 -1.36
C ALA A 25 -6.04 -3.10 -1.02
N GLY A 26 -5.71 -2.16 -0.12
CA GLY A 26 -6.63 -1.07 0.25
C GLY A 26 -6.93 -0.11 -0.90
N GLN A 27 -5.92 0.23 -1.70
CA GLN A 27 -6.10 1.17 -2.82
C GLN A 27 -6.81 0.53 -4.03
N LEU A 28 -6.63 -0.76 -4.26
CA LEU A 28 -7.37 -1.51 -5.29
C LEU A 28 -8.87 -1.56 -4.98
N TRP A 29 -9.22 -1.75 -3.70
CA TRP A 29 -10.61 -1.73 -3.24
C TRP A 29 -11.27 -0.36 -3.48
N GLN A 30 -10.56 0.73 -3.15
CA GLN A 30 -11.06 2.09 -3.35
C GLN A 30 -11.37 2.40 -4.82
N ARG A 31 -10.51 1.93 -5.74
CA ARG A 31 -10.71 2.06 -7.19
C ARG A 31 -11.85 1.18 -7.71
N GLN A 32 -12.02 -0.02 -7.16
CA GLN A 32 -13.20 -0.86 -7.45
C GLN A 32 -14.49 -0.20 -7.00
N GLU A 33 -14.49 0.49 -5.85
CA GLU A 33 -15.66 1.19 -5.35
C GLU A 33 -16.05 2.36 -6.28
N CYS A 34 -15.08 3.11 -6.80
CA CYS A 34 -15.34 4.11 -7.84
C CYS A 34 -15.96 3.47 -9.11
N ASN A 35 -15.53 2.26 -9.50
CA ASN A 35 -16.06 1.57 -10.67
C ASN A 35 -17.50 1.08 -10.52
N LYS A 36 -18.03 0.99 -9.28
CA LYS A 36 -19.45 0.71 -9.03
C LYS A 36 -20.36 1.91 -9.30
N MET A 37 -19.81 3.11 -9.45
CA MET A 37 -20.60 4.31 -9.74
C MET A 37 -21.19 4.23 -11.15
N LEU A 38 -22.51 4.39 -11.25
CA LEU A 38 -23.26 4.36 -12.51
C LEU A 38 -23.01 5.62 -13.36
N ASP A 39 -22.74 6.75 -12.70
CA ASP A 39 -22.47 8.01 -13.37
C ASP A 39 -21.00 8.11 -13.82
N ALA A 40 -20.78 8.23 -15.12
CA ALA A 40 -19.44 8.25 -15.72
C ALA A 40 -18.62 9.49 -15.30
N GLN A 41 -19.29 10.62 -15.04
CA GLN A 41 -18.63 11.84 -14.62
C GLN A 41 -18.19 11.72 -13.15
N GLN A 42 -19.05 11.17 -12.30
CA GLN A 42 -18.77 10.92 -10.89
C GLN A 42 -17.67 9.87 -10.72
N ARG A 43 -17.71 8.80 -11.53
CA ARG A 43 -16.64 7.80 -11.62
C ARG A 43 -15.29 8.43 -11.99
N SER A 44 -15.27 9.28 -13.01
CA SER A 44 -14.02 9.92 -13.47
C SER A 44 -13.42 10.82 -12.38
N ARG A 45 -14.26 11.58 -11.65
CA ARG A 45 -13.80 12.40 -10.52
C ARG A 45 -13.28 11.54 -9.35
N CYS A 46 -13.97 10.45 -9.03
CA CYS A 46 -13.57 9.51 -7.97
C CYS A 46 -12.24 8.83 -8.29
N VAL A 47 -12.06 8.38 -9.54
CA VAL A 47 -10.79 7.79 -9.98
C VAL A 47 -9.68 8.83 -9.93
N ALA A 48 -9.91 10.05 -10.45
CA ALA A 48 -8.91 11.12 -10.48
C ALA A 48 -8.42 11.55 -9.08
N SER A 49 -9.32 11.63 -8.09
CA SER A 49 -8.94 11.96 -6.71
C SER A 49 -8.12 10.83 -6.07
N THR A 50 -8.43 9.58 -6.39
CA THR A 50 -7.76 8.40 -5.83
C THR A 50 -6.41 8.12 -6.51
N SER A 51 -6.28 8.40 -7.81
CA SER A 51 -5.04 8.16 -8.58
C SER A 51 -3.87 9.05 -8.17
N SER A 52 -4.12 10.29 -7.70
CA SER A 52 -3.07 11.17 -7.17
C SER A 52 -2.35 10.56 -5.96
N SER A 53 -3.11 9.93 -5.06
CA SER A 53 -2.56 9.21 -3.91
C SER A 53 -1.80 7.94 -4.33
N TYR A 54 -2.31 7.21 -5.33
CA TYR A 54 -1.68 6.00 -5.83
C TYR A 54 -0.33 6.27 -6.52
N GLU A 55 -0.26 7.25 -7.42
CA GLU A 55 1.00 7.60 -8.10
C GLU A 55 2.08 8.08 -7.12
N GLN A 56 1.70 8.87 -6.10
CA GLN A 56 2.66 9.30 -5.08
C GLN A 56 3.19 8.12 -4.26
N TYR A 57 2.30 7.20 -3.87
CA TYR A 57 2.70 5.97 -3.19
C TYR A 57 3.63 5.13 -4.08
N GLN A 58 3.28 4.92 -5.35
CA GLN A 58 4.10 4.14 -6.28
C GLN A 58 5.49 4.75 -6.50
N ARG A 59 5.59 6.08 -6.61
CA ARG A 59 6.89 6.77 -6.70
C ARG A 59 7.72 6.60 -5.44
N GLN A 60 7.09 6.69 -4.27
CA GLN A 60 7.80 6.49 -3.00
C GLN A 60 8.26 5.03 -2.82
N ARG A 61 7.48 4.07 -3.34
CA ARG A 61 7.84 2.65 -3.42
C ARG A 61 9.07 2.45 -4.30
N GLN A 62 9.03 2.89 -5.55
CA GLN A 62 10.16 2.81 -6.48
C GLN A 62 11.41 3.49 -5.94
N ALA A 63 11.27 4.62 -5.24
CA ALA A 63 12.39 5.31 -4.60
C ALA A 63 12.98 4.55 -3.41
N THR A 64 12.17 3.74 -2.72
CA THR A 64 12.62 2.92 -1.58
C THR A 64 13.15 1.55 -2.04
N GLU A 65 12.53 0.95 -3.05
CA GLU A 65 12.95 -0.31 -3.70
C GLU A 65 14.25 -0.15 -4.49
N GLY A 66 14.48 1.01 -5.11
CA GLY A 66 15.74 1.33 -5.81
C GLY A 66 16.91 1.73 -4.89
N ALA A 67 16.70 1.76 -3.58
CA ALA A 67 17.73 2.05 -2.57
C ALA A 67 18.29 0.78 -1.90
N GLN A 68 17.91 -0.42 -2.39
CA GLN A 68 18.44 -1.72 -1.96
C GLN A 68 19.56 -2.22 -2.87
#